data_AF-A0A1A7ZD72-F1
#
_entry.id   AF-A0A1A7ZD72-F1
#
_cell.length_a   1.000
_cell.length_b   1.000
_cell.length_c   1.000
_cell.angle_alpha   90.00
_cell.angle_beta   90.00
_cell.angle_gamma   90.00
#
_symmetry.space_group_name_H-M   'P 1'
#
loop_
_entity.id
_entity.type
_entity.pdbx_description
1 polymer ?
#
loop_
_entity_poly.entity_id
_entity_poly.type
_entity_poly.pdbx_seq_one_letter_code
_entity_poly.pdbx_strand_id
1 'polypeptide(L)'
;GRLLHGRHFTYKSINGDTAITFVSTGVEGAFATEENPYAAHGPWLQILLTEEFVEQMLGDLQELNTREETKLPKEYSWPEKKLKISVLPDSVFDNPLQ
;
A
#
# COMPACT_ATOMS: atom_id res chain seq x y z
N GLY A 1 -3.30 -5.65 11.63
CA GLY A 1 -4.04 -4.80 12.61
C GLY A 1 -5.09 -3.85 12.02
N ARG A 2 -5.27 -3.75 10.69
CA ARG A 2 -6.29 -2.88 10.07
C ARG A 2 -7.18 -3.66 9.09
N LEU A 3 -6.62 -4.05 7.95
CA LEU A 3 -7.36 -4.69 6.86
C LEU A 3 -8.00 -6.03 7.28
N LEU A 4 -7.24 -6.92 7.92
CA LEU A 4 -7.78 -8.17 8.51
C LEU A 4 -8.82 -7.96 9.63
N HIS A 5 -9.06 -6.72 10.05
CA HIS A 5 -10.14 -6.39 10.99
C HIS A 5 -11.29 -5.63 10.32
N GLY A 6 -11.36 -5.64 8.98
CA GLY A 6 -12.40 -4.95 8.21
C GLY A 6 -12.29 -3.43 8.22
N ARG A 7 -11.08 -2.87 8.36
CA ARG A 7 -10.87 -1.42 8.48
C ARG A 7 -9.85 -0.91 7.48
N HIS A 8 -9.99 0.35 7.06
CA HIS A 8 -9.04 1.00 6.16
C HIS A 8 -7.79 1.54 6.89
N PHE A 9 -6.76 1.89 6.12
CA PHE A 9 -5.59 2.65 6.58
C PHE A 9 -5.09 3.58 5.47
N THR A 10 -4.74 4.82 5.82
CA THR A 10 -4.31 5.84 4.86
C THR A 10 -2.88 6.31 5.16
N TYR A 11 -2.03 6.24 4.15
CA TYR A 11 -0.75 6.95 4.08
C TYR A 11 -0.97 8.27 3.35
N LYS A 12 -0.67 9.40 4.00
CA LYS A 12 -0.69 10.73 3.38
C LYS A 12 0.74 11.21 3.23
N SER A 13 1.10 11.69 2.05
CA SER A 13 2.42 12.27 1.81
C SER A 13 2.64 13.50 2.70
N ILE A 14 3.87 13.68 3.19
CA ILE A 14 4.28 14.89 3.90
C ILE A 14 4.66 16.03 2.93
N ASN A 15 5.04 15.69 1.69
CA ASN A 15 5.62 16.61 0.71
C ASN A 15 4.64 17.01 -0.41
N GLY A 16 3.37 16.61 -0.33
CA GLY A 16 2.36 16.94 -1.33
C GLY A 16 0.97 16.38 -1.04
N ASP A 17 0.07 16.44 -2.02
CA ASP A 17 -1.34 16.07 -1.87
C ASP A 17 -1.62 14.57 -2.11
N THR A 18 -0.59 13.78 -2.41
CA THR A 18 -0.74 12.34 -2.65
C THR A 18 -1.14 11.59 -1.40
N ALA A 19 -2.12 10.71 -1.53
CA ALA A 19 -2.55 9.80 -0.49
C ALA A 19 -2.78 8.39 -1.04
N ILE A 20 -2.46 7.36 -0.26
CA ILE A 20 -2.74 5.96 -0.56
C ILE A 20 -3.59 5.41 0.57
N THR A 21 -4.76 4.87 0.26
CA THR A 21 -5.65 4.24 1.24
C THR A 21 -5.85 2.77 0.90
N PHE A 22 -5.41 1.90 1.79
CA PHE A 22 -5.78 0.49 1.73
C PHE A 22 -7.17 0.31 2.31
N VAL A 23 -8.04 -0.38 1.57
CA VAL A 23 -9.40 -0.72 1.98
C VAL A 23 -9.59 -2.23 1.97
N SER A 24 -10.30 -2.75 2.97
CA SER A 24 -10.78 -4.14 2.99
C SER A 24 -12.17 -4.21 2.37
N THR A 25 -12.59 -5.39 1.91
CA THR A 25 -13.88 -5.65 1.24
C THR A 25 -15.12 -5.13 1.99
N GLY A 26 -15.10 -5.09 3.33
CA GLY A 26 -16.21 -4.59 4.15
C GLY A 26 -16.27 -3.08 4.40
N VAL A 27 -15.37 -2.26 3.82
CA VAL A 27 -15.36 -0.81 4.05
C VAL A 27 -16.36 -0.11 3.12
N GLU A 28 -17.41 0.48 3.70
CA GLU A 28 -18.37 1.30 2.95
C GLU A 28 -17.78 2.64 2.49
N GLY A 29 -18.29 3.16 1.37
CA GLY A 29 -17.89 4.47 0.82
C GLY A 29 -16.55 4.48 0.07
N ALA A 30 -15.90 3.32 -0.09
CA ALA A 30 -14.76 3.17 -0.97
C ALA A 30 -15.19 3.27 -2.44
N PHE A 31 -14.34 3.84 -3.29
CA PHE A 31 -14.51 3.89 -4.74
C PHE A 31 -13.65 2.86 -5.48
N ALA A 32 -12.73 2.18 -4.78
CA ALA A 32 -12.14 0.93 -5.26
C ALA A 32 -13.10 -0.24 -4.98
N THR A 33 -13.28 -1.14 -5.96
CA THR A 33 -14.17 -2.31 -5.87
C THR A 33 -13.39 -3.60 -6.11
N GLU A 34 -13.99 -4.77 -5.93
CA GLU A 34 -13.32 -6.05 -6.24
C GLU A 34 -13.00 -6.20 -7.74
N GLU A 35 -13.85 -5.66 -8.61
CA GLU A 35 -13.64 -5.65 -10.07
C GLU A 35 -12.60 -4.60 -10.49
N ASN A 36 -12.52 -3.48 -9.76
CA ASN A 36 -11.57 -2.38 -9.98
C ASN A 36 -10.83 -2.07 -8.67
N PRO A 37 -9.89 -2.94 -8.25
CA PRO A 37 -9.26 -2.84 -6.94
C PRO A 37 -8.27 -1.69 -6.82
N TYR A 38 -7.88 -1.08 -7.95
CA TYR A 38 -7.01 0.10 -7.99
C TYR A 38 -7.79 1.24 -8.63
N ALA A 39 -8.15 2.24 -7.83
CA ALA A 39 -8.89 3.40 -8.31
C ALA A 39 -8.32 4.66 -7.68
N ALA A 40 -8.28 5.75 -8.43
CA ALA A 40 -7.78 7.03 -7.95
C ALA A 40 -8.77 8.16 -8.25
N HIS A 41 -8.88 9.11 -7.32
CA HIS A 41 -9.59 10.37 -7.50
C HIS A 41 -8.62 11.53 -7.30
N GLY A 42 -8.13 12.11 -8.40
CA GLY A 42 -7.01 13.04 -8.34
C GLY A 42 -5.75 12.38 -7.76
N PRO A 43 -5.04 12.99 -6.79
CA PRO A 43 -3.82 12.42 -6.19
C PRO A 43 -4.10 11.38 -5.08
N TRP A 44 -5.37 11.06 -4.82
CA TRP A 44 -5.76 10.08 -3.80
C TRP A 44 -6.08 8.72 -4.43
N LEU A 45 -5.23 7.74 -4.15
CA LEU A 45 -5.35 6.35 -4.55
C LEU A 45 -6.06 5.52 -3.47
N GLN A 46 -7.04 4.72 -3.86
CA GLN A 46 -7.58 3.62 -3.06
C GLN A 46 -7.16 2.27 -3.67
N ILE A 47 -6.75 1.36 -2.80
CA ILE A 47 -6.39 -0.01 -3.16
C ILE A 47 -7.21 -0.96 -2.30
N LEU A 48 -8.10 -1.73 -2.93
CA LEU A 48 -8.83 -2.80 -2.28
C LEU A 48 -7.97 -4.06 -2.23
N LEU A 49 -7.81 -4.61 -1.03
CA LEU A 49 -7.07 -5.85 -0.78
C LEU A 49 -7.99 -6.86 -0.12
N THR A 50 -8.09 -8.06 -0.72
CA THR A 50 -8.84 -9.19 -0.15
C THR A 50 -8.09 -9.76 1.05
N GLU A 51 -8.81 -10.42 1.96
CA GLU A 51 -8.22 -11.05 3.14
C GLU A 51 -7.10 -12.04 2.76
N GLU A 52 -7.38 -12.94 1.82
CA GLU A 52 -6.41 -13.90 1.27
C GLU A 52 -5.13 -13.21 0.76
N PHE A 53 -5.27 -12.09 0.03
CA PHE A 53 -4.10 -11.40 -0.50
C PHE A 53 -3.33 -10.66 0.59
N VAL A 54 -4.01 -10.11 1.59
CA VAL A 54 -3.33 -9.50 2.75
C VAL A 54 -2.52 -10.53 3.53
N GLU A 55 -3.02 -11.76 3.70
CA GLU A 55 -2.28 -12.84 4.35
C GLU A 55 -1.02 -13.22 3.56
N GLN A 56 -1.13 -13.35 2.23
CA GLN A 56 0.03 -13.57 1.35
C GLN A 56 1.06 -12.45 1.50
N MET A 57 0.63 -11.19 1.41
CA MET A 57 1.51 -10.03 1.57
C MET A 57 2.21 -10.01 2.93
N LEU A 58 1.54 -10.39 4.02
CA LEU A 58 2.15 -10.44 5.35
C LEU A 58 3.27 -11.49 5.45
N GLY A 59 3.13 -12.62 4.75
CA GLY A 59 4.20 -13.61 4.63
C GLY A 59 5.41 -13.05 3.88
N ASP A 60 5.18 -12.44 2.72
CA ASP A 60 6.25 -11.90 1.87
C ASP A 60 6.97 -10.69 2.52
N LEU A 61 6.24 -9.89 3.31
CA LEU A 61 6.75 -8.71 4.00
C LEU A 61 7.32 -9.02 5.40
N GLN A 62 7.40 -10.30 5.80
CA GLN A 62 7.78 -10.69 7.17
C GLN A 62 9.14 -10.11 7.60
N GLU A 63 10.10 -10.00 6.68
CA GLU A 63 11.43 -9.45 6.98
C GLU A 63 11.41 -7.98 7.43
N LEU A 64 10.39 -7.20 7.04
CA LEU A 64 10.22 -5.81 7.51
C LEU A 64 9.80 -5.73 8.98
N ASN A 65 9.37 -6.84 9.59
CA ASN A 65 9.05 -6.90 11.02
C ASN A 65 10.29 -7.09 11.90
N THR A 66 11.49 -7.22 11.31
CA THR A 66 12.74 -7.31 12.06
C THR A 66 13.24 -5.91 12.44
N ARG A 67 13.95 -5.81 13.57
CA ARG A 67 14.58 -4.55 14.01
C ARG A 67 15.93 -4.27 13.32
N GLU A 68 16.34 -5.14 12.41
CA GLU A 68 17.62 -5.01 11.72
C GLU A 68 17.54 -3.95 10.62
N GLU A 69 18.66 -3.25 10.39
CA GLU A 69 18.75 -2.28 9.31
C GLU A 69 18.54 -2.99 7.96
N THR A 70 17.44 -2.63 7.32
CA THR A 70 17.08 -3.13 6.02
C THR A 70 17.92 -2.41 4.94
N LYS A 71 18.64 -3.18 4.11
CA LYS A 71 19.32 -2.63 2.94
C LYS A 71 18.30 -2.17 1.90
N LEU A 72 18.40 -0.91 1.46
CA LEU A 72 17.50 -0.29 0.50
C LEU A 72 18.15 -0.18 -0.90
N PRO A 73 17.37 -0.23 -1.99
CA PRO A 73 15.91 -0.39 -2.04
C PRO A 73 15.47 -1.85 -1.80
N LYS A 74 14.28 -2.02 -1.20
CA LYS A 74 13.58 -3.32 -1.15
C LYS A 74 12.35 -3.27 -2.03
N GLU A 75 12.13 -4.34 -2.80
CA GLU A 75 11.03 -4.43 -3.73
C GLU A 75 10.26 -5.73 -3.53
N TYR A 76 8.93 -5.61 -3.48
CA TYR A 76 7.99 -6.71 -3.41
C TYR A 76 7.04 -6.58 -4.59
N SER A 77 6.83 -7.67 -5.32
CA SER A 77 6.04 -7.67 -6.55
C SER A 77 5.10 -8.87 -6.55
N TRP A 78 3.85 -8.61 -6.88
CA TRP A 78 2.79 -9.60 -7.09
C TRP A 78 2.28 -9.43 -8.52
N PRO A 79 2.96 -9.99 -9.54
CA PRO A 79 2.64 -9.77 -10.95
C PRO A 79 1.21 -10.14 -11.31
N GLU A 80 0.67 -11.20 -10.72
CA GLU A 80 -0.70 -11.68 -10.85
C GLU A 80 -1.74 -10.67 -10.35
N LYS A 81 -1.36 -9.83 -9.38
CA LYS A 81 -2.16 -8.70 -8.90
C LYS A 81 -1.79 -7.39 -9.59
N LYS A 82 -0.73 -7.34 -10.40
CA LYS A 82 -0.18 -6.10 -10.99
C LYS A 82 0.19 -5.06 -9.91
N LEU A 83 0.63 -5.51 -8.73
CA LEU A 83 1.00 -4.65 -7.62
C LEU A 83 2.51 -4.78 -7.32
N LYS A 84 3.16 -3.64 -7.11
CA LYS A 84 4.54 -3.56 -6.61
C LYS A 84 4.58 -2.59 -5.43
N ILE A 85 5.27 -2.99 -4.36
CA ILE A 85 5.60 -2.14 -3.22
C ILE A 85 7.11 -2.02 -3.13
N SER A 86 7.60 -0.79 -2.99
CA SER A 86 9.03 -0.51 -2.83
C SER A 86 9.27 0.31 -1.57
N VAL A 87 10.25 -0.12 -0.78
CA VAL A 87 10.80 0.65 0.33
C VAL A 87 12.08 1.29 -0.17
N LEU A 88 12.13 2.62 -0.16
CA LEU A 88 13.19 3.44 -0.76
C LEU A 88 13.84 4.34 0.30
N PRO A 89 15.07 4.84 0.08
CA PRO A 89 15.68 5.86 0.93
C PRO A 89 14.87 7.17 0.93
N ASP A 90 14.86 7.89 2.06
CA ASP A 90 14.13 9.16 2.23
C ASP A 90 14.49 10.21 1.17
N SER A 91 15.75 10.22 0.72
CA SER A 91 16.26 11.15 -0.30
C SER A 91 15.51 11.10 -1.64
N VAL A 92 14.81 9.99 -1.93
CA VAL A 92 13.94 9.88 -3.11
C VAL A 92 12.70 10.76 -2.98
N PHE A 93 12.21 11.00 -1.77
CA PHE A 93 11.02 11.78 -1.49
C PHE A 93 11.30 13.24 -1.12
N ASP A 94 12.56 13.56 -0.78
CA ASP A 94 13.00 14.92 -0.39
C ASP A 94 12.99 15.94 -1.53
N ASN A 95 12.93 15.49 -2.79
CA ASN A 95 12.96 16.38 -3.95
C ASN A 95 11.65 16.31 -4.76
N PRO A 96 10.65 17.17 -4.47
CA PRO A 96 9.33 17.13 -5.12
C PRO A 96 9.33 17.58 -6.60
N LEU A 97 10.50 17.77 -7.22
CA LEU A 97 10.67 18.27 -8.59
C LEU A 97 11.38 17.29 -9.55
N GLN A 98 11.51 16.00 -9.20
CA GLN A 98 11.89 14.95 -10.16
C GLN A 98 10.67 14.28 -10.78
#